data_AF-A0AAV0UP34-F1
#
_entry.id   AF-A0AAV0UP34-F1
#
_cell.length_a   1.000
_cell.length_b   1.000
_cell.length_c   1.000
_cell.angle_alpha   90.00
_cell.angle_beta   90.00
_cell.angle_gamma   90.00
#
_symmetry.space_group_name_H-M   'P 1'
#
loop_
_entity.id
_entity.type
_entity.pdbx_description
1 polymer ?
#
loop_
_entity_poly.entity_id
_entity_poly.type
_entity_poly.pdbx_seq_one_letter_code
_entity_poly.pdbx_strand_id
1 'polypeptide(L)'
;MNRVNTFFWSRLNPTGELVRSVDVLLNELVPDDKLDVAFESLSIAASSGAVLVECKPQGDDRNSVAGTDGRADACEPDYENNPPPEEESSDEESATEKTVPGELERKWAKIRAVFHDWDEEQGDREKKMDDMAELLLRYRVLEKVLMPKVLGQLTFETRKYVGNVFRAMTVHNLRGFIELIGERPDIMRWLVEGYKNNDTALICGSMLRDCFEYQTLMMIFLNDLEPAFEYLFKVTMENSNFDISADALINISRLLTVHKKVTVELLDKSFDRIFGLLNGLLTSENYATRRQALQLLSELLLDPINFSVMQRYVSSRNNLKQVMLLLREPSEALRMDAFHVFKIFVANPNKSPEVEQLLVRNREKLLAFVSDFGKSASNRDFLQERSLLVFALERMAQKDNTQEKAQE
;
A
#
# COMPACT_ATOMS: atom_id res chain seq x y z
N MET A 1 23.46 50.11 0.56
CA MET A 1 22.71 49.55 -0.58
C MET A 1 22.99 48.05 -0.66
N ASN A 2 22.09 47.19 -0.19
CA ASN A 2 22.16 45.72 -0.42
C ASN A 2 20.82 45.00 -0.11
N ARG A 3 19.69 45.72 -0.20
CA ARG A 3 18.33 45.15 -0.01
C ARG A 3 17.56 44.93 -1.31
N VAL A 4 18.12 45.32 -2.46
CA VAL A 4 17.41 45.31 -3.76
C VAL A 4 17.62 43.98 -4.50
N ASN A 5 18.69 43.22 -4.21
CA ASN A 5 18.95 41.95 -4.92
C ASN A 5 18.13 40.77 -4.36
N THR A 6 17.88 40.66 -3.06
CA THR A 6 17.06 39.55 -2.53
C THR A 6 15.60 39.62 -2.97
N PHE A 7 15.06 40.82 -3.20
CA PHE A 7 13.68 41.04 -3.68
C PHE A 7 13.49 40.84 -5.19
N PHE A 8 14.56 40.85 -5.99
CA PHE A 8 14.47 40.67 -7.44
C PHE A 8 14.63 39.19 -7.82
N TRP A 9 15.49 38.44 -7.12
CA TRP A 9 15.62 36.99 -7.30
C TRP A 9 14.40 36.20 -6.82
N SER A 10 13.63 36.74 -5.87
CA SER A 10 12.39 36.11 -5.38
C SER A 10 11.28 36.03 -6.44
N ARG A 11 11.20 37.04 -7.32
CA ARG A 11 10.24 37.08 -8.43
C ARG A 11 10.58 36.14 -9.59
N LEU A 12 11.81 35.61 -9.68
CA LEU A 12 12.25 34.78 -10.80
C LEU A 12 12.08 33.26 -10.58
N ASN A 13 11.87 32.79 -9.35
CA ASN A 13 11.67 31.36 -9.08
C ASN A 13 10.66 31.12 -7.94
N PRO A 14 9.36 31.43 -8.15
CA PRO A 14 8.33 31.29 -7.12
C PRO A 14 8.20 29.84 -6.60
N THR A 15 8.46 28.85 -7.46
CA THR A 15 8.47 27.43 -7.11
C THR A 15 9.61 27.10 -6.14
N GLY A 16 10.81 27.61 -6.41
CA GLY A 16 11.97 27.43 -5.53
C GLY A 16 11.79 28.10 -4.17
N GLU A 17 11.13 29.27 -4.12
CA GLU A 17 10.80 29.92 -2.84
C GLU A 17 9.75 29.14 -2.05
N LEU A 18 8.74 28.59 -2.74
CA LEU A 18 7.72 27.75 -2.10
C LEU A 18 8.36 26.56 -1.40
N VAL A 19 9.22 25.80 -2.09
CA VAL A 19 9.88 24.61 -1.51
C VAL A 19 10.83 24.98 -0.37
N ARG A 20 11.63 26.04 -0.51
CA ARG A 20 12.50 26.50 0.60
C ARG A 20 11.70 26.96 1.81
N SER A 21 10.57 27.62 1.58
CA SER A 21 9.71 28.04 2.67
C SER A 21 9.06 26.86 3.38
N VAL A 22 8.75 25.76 2.68
CA VAL A 22 8.32 24.50 3.32
C VAL A 22 9.46 23.92 4.15
N ASP A 23 10.68 23.84 3.63
CA ASP A 23 11.84 23.33 4.39
C ASP A 23 12.05 24.11 5.71
N VAL A 24 11.97 25.44 5.67
CA VAL A 24 12.05 26.29 6.88
C VAL A 24 10.95 25.93 7.89
N LEU A 25 9.71 25.80 7.44
CA LEU A 25 8.59 25.44 8.33
C LEU A 25 8.69 24.01 8.87
N LEU A 26 9.23 23.07 8.08
CA LEU A 26 9.50 21.71 8.56
C LEU A 26 10.56 21.72 9.67
N ASN A 27 11.61 22.53 9.53
CA ASN A 27 12.65 22.69 10.56
C ASN A 27 12.11 23.40 11.81
N GLU A 28 11.14 24.31 11.65
CA GLU A 28 10.45 24.93 12.79
C GLU A 28 9.54 23.93 13.51
N LEU A 29 8.84 23.07 12.75
CA LEU A 29 7.96 22.03 13.30
C LEU A 29 8.77 20.96 14.05
N VAL A 30 9.84 20.45 13.42
CA VAL A 30 10.77 19.48 14.00
C VAL A 30 12.19 19.90 13.63
N PRO A 31 12.94 20.47 14.59
CA PRO A 31 14.34 20.84 14.38
C PRO A 31 15.21 19.65 13.93
N ASP A 32 16.16 19.91 13.04
CA ASP A 32 17.04 18.89 12.44
C ASP A 32 17.83 18.10 13.49
N ASP A 33 18.17 18.70 14.64
CA ASP A 33 18.85 18.04 15.77
C ASP A 33 17.97 17.01 16.51
N LYS A 34 16.65 17.07 16.31
CA LYS A 34 15.66 16.15 16.89
C LYS A 34 15.16 15.08 15.91
N LEU A 35 15.47 15.25 14.62
CA LEU A 35 15.40 14.20 13.63
C LEU A 35 16.60 13.28 13.94
N ASP A 36 16.33 12.05 14.42
CA ASP A 36 17.35 11.16 14.99
C ASP A 36 18.58 10.97 14.07
N VAL A 37 19.64 10.33 14.56
CA VAL A 37 20.87 9.92 13.83
C VAL A 37 20.61 9.35 12.41
N ALA A 38 19.41 8.83 12.15
CA ALA A 38 18.91 8.45 10.83
C ALA A 38 18.97 9.57 9.77
N PHE A 39 18.74 10.84 10.12
CA PHE A 39 18.81 11.95 9.17
C PHE A 39 20.27 12.30 8.79
N GLU A 40 21.20 12.21 9.74
CA GLU A 40 22.64 12.43 9.53
C GLU A 40 23.29 11.28 8.74
N SER A 41 22.88 10.04 8.99
CA SER A 41 23.39 8.85 8.27
C SER A 41 23.10 8.91 6.76
N LEU A 42 22.01 9.57 6.37
CA LEU A 42 21.64 9.84 4.98
C LEU A 42 22.48 10.94 4.32
N SER A 43 23.15 11.79 5.10
CA SER A 43 23.94 12.93 4.59
C SER A 43 25.32 12.51 4.07
N ILE A 44 25.81 11.32 4.45
CA ILE A 44 27.15 10.84 4.06
C ILE A 44 27.17 10.25 2.63
N ALA A 45 26.02 9.82 2.08
CA ALA A 45 25.94 9.21 0.75
C ALA A 45 25.82 10.23 -0.41
N ALA A 46 25.36 11.46 -0.15
CA ALA A 46 25.06 12.45 -1.19
C ALA A 46 26.28 13.21 -1.75
N SER A 47 27.50 12.95 -1.25
CA SER A 47 28.71 13.70 -1.63
C SER A 47 29.45 13.18 -2.87
N SER A 48 28.91 12.19 -3.60
CA SER A 48 29.55 11.63 -4.81
C SER A 48 28.71 11.98 -6.05
N GLY A 49 29.04 13.12 -6.67
CA GLY A 49 28.23 13.78 -7.70
C GLY A 49 28.30 13.20 -9.12
N ALA A 50 27.25 13.50 -9.90
CA ALA A 50 27.23 13.39 -11.35
C ALA A 50 26.93 14.77 -11.96
N VAL A 51 27.87 15.29 -12.75
CA VAL A 51 27.79 16.55 -13.50
C VAL A 51 27.16 16.26 -14.87
N LEU A 52 26.11 16.98 -15.25
CA LEU A 52 25.54 16.96 -16.61
C LEU A 52 25.84 18.27 -17.34
N VAL A 53 26.36 18.13 -18.56
CA VAL A 53 26.84 19.19 -19.46
C VAL A 53 25.72 19.63 -20.42
N GLU A 54 25.58 20.94 -20.60
CA GLU A 54 24.64 21.62 -21.51
C GLU A 54 25.00 21.43 -23.00
N CYS A 55 23.98 21.47 -23.88
CA CYS A 55 24.10 21.96 -25.25
C CYS A 55 22.73 22.43 -25.80
N LYS A 56 22.65 23.70 -26.22
CA LYS A 56 21.62 24.30 -27.10
C LYS A 56 22.29 24.60 -28.45
N PRO A 57 21.58 24.68 -29.61
CA PRO A 57 21.08 26.00 -30.04
C PRO A 57 19.88 26.07 -31.03
N GLN A 58 19.28 27.29 -31.05
CA GLN A 58 18.67 28.08 -32.17
C GLN A 58 17.46 27.56 -32.98
N GLY A 59 16.49 28.37 -33.45
CA GLY A 59 16.27 29.83 -33.44
C GLY A 59 14.96 30.21 -34.20
N ASP A 60 14.66 31.53 -34.23
CA ASP A 60 13.85 32.32 -35.20
C ASP A 60 12.40 31.88 -35.58
N ASP A 61 11.38 32.71 -35.84
CA ASP A 61 11.15 34.17 -35.90
C ASP A 61 9.61 34.41 -36.12
N ARG A 62 9.10 35.61 -35.78
CA ARG A 62 7.99 36.37 -36.44
C ARG A 62 6.49 36.00 -36.24
N ASN A 63 5.71 36.90 -35.60
CA ASN A 63 4.73 37.90 -36.15
C ASN A 63 3.36 37.30 -36.59
N SER A 64 2.15 37.89 -36.45
CA SER A 64 1.65 39.20 -36.01
C SER A 64 0.11 39.28 -36.26
N VAL A 65 -0.58 40.26 -35.64
CA VAL A 65 -1.89 40.90 -35.99
C VAL A 65 -3.17 40.10 -35.63
N ALA A 66 -4.09 40.50 -34.73
CA ALA A 66 -4.89 41.72 -34.45
C ALA A 66 -6.24 41.83 -35.19
N GLY A 67 -7.30 42.15 -34.43
CA GLY A 67 -8.63 42.63 -34.86
C GLY A 67 -9.75 42.19 -33.89
N THR A 68 -10.27 43.03 -32.98
CA THR A 68 -11.41 44.00 -33.12
C THR A 68 -12.71 43.33 -33.62
N ASP A 69 -13.93 43.56 -33.13
CA ASP A 69 -14.53 44.50 -32.17
C ASP A 69 -16.02 44.11 -32.05
N GLY A 70 -16.71 44.53 -30.98
CA GLY A 70 -18.03 45.17 -31.14
C GLY A 70 -19.33 44.42 -30.78
N ARG A 71 -19.87 44.81 -29.61
CA ARG A 71 -21.24 45.34 -29.33
C ARG A 71 -22.46 44.40 -29.48
N ALA A 72 -23.22 44.18 -28.39
CA ALA A 72 -24.37 44.98 -27.86
C ALA A 72 -25.63 44.79 -28.74
N ASP A 73 -26.88 44.68 -28.28
CA ASP A 73 -27.56 45.12 -27.06
C ASP A 73 -29.02 44.59 -27.09
N ALA A 74 -29.76 44.77 -25.97
CA ALA A 74 -31.24 44.93 -25.88
C ALA A 74 -32.18 43.72 -26.16
N CYS A 75 -33.31 43.49 -25.48
CA CYS A 75 -34.01 44.14 -24.37
C CYS A 75 -35.15 43.20 -23.86
N GLU A 76 -35.47 43.41 -22.59
CA GLU A 76 -36.58 43.02 -21.68
C GLU A 76 -38.04 43.28 -22.20
N PRO A 77 -39.17 42.97 -21.49
CA PRO A 77 -39.39 43.16 -20.03
C PRO A 77 -40.42 42.31 -19.20
N ASP A 78 -40.25 42.47 -17.87
CA ASP A 78 -41.17 42.70 -16.73
C ASP A 78 -42.32 41.78 -16.32
N TYR A 79 -42.35 41.46 -15.00
CA TYR A 79 -43.42 41.86 -14.06
C TYR A 79 -42.91 41.86 -12.59
N GLU A 80 -43.04 43.01 -11.91
CA GLU A 80 -42.69 43.30 -10.50
C GLU A 80 -43.65 42.67 -9.46
N ASN A 81 -43.15 42.33 -8.25
CA ASN A 81 -43.47 43.04 -6.99
C ASN A 81 -42.86 42.42 -5.69
N ASN A 82 -41.99 43.23 -5.07
CA ASN A 82 -41.69 43.46 -3.64
C ASN A 82 -40.71 42.60 -2.78
N PRO A 83 -39.93 43.25 -1.86
CA PRO A 83 -38.63 42.82 -1.25
C PRO A 83 -38.79 42.37 0.23
N PRO A 84 -37.76 42.03 1.09
CA PRO A 84 -36.32 42.43 1.19
C PRO A 84 -35.36 41.30 1.70
N PRO A 85 -34.17 41.54 2.33
CA PRO A 85 -33.08 42.52 2.14
C PRO A 85 -31.73 41.85 1.73
N GLU A 86 -30.74 42.70 1.48
CA GLU A 86 -29.35 42.41 1.09
C GLU A 86 -28.60 41.45 2.03
N GLU A 87 -28.07 40.34 1.50
CA GLU A 87 -26.93 39.63 2.08
C GLU A 87 -25.66 40.16 1.40
N GLU A 88 -25.02 41.16 2.01
CA GLU A 88 -23.63 41.48 1.72
C GLU A 88 -22.75 40.30 2.13
N SER A 89 -21.94 39.83 1.18
CA SER A 89 -20.87 38.87 1.44
C SER A 89 -19.84 39.48 2.37
N SER A 90 -19.95 39.15 3.65
CA SER A 90 -18.90 39.39 4.63
C SER A 90 -17.82 38.32 4.43
N ASP A 91 -16.78 38.68 3.68
CA ASP A 91 -15.45 38.06 3.75
C ASP A 91 -14.93 38.16 5.19
N GLU A 92 -15.34 37.25 6.06
CA GLU A 92 -14.62 37.00 7.30
C GLU A 92 -13.46 36.05 7.00
N GLU A 93 -12.32 36.62 6.59
CA GLU A 93 -11.02 36.04 6.89
C GLU A 93 -10.93 35.86 8.41
N SER A 94 -11.39 34.71 8.91
CA SER A 94 -11.16 34.34 10.30
C SER A 94 -9.66 34.41 10.54
N ALA A 95 -9.27 35.27 11.49
CA ALA A 95 -7.90 35.45 11.95
C ALA A 95 -7.42 34.14 12.57
N THR A 96 -7.02 33.19 11.73
CA THR A 96 -6.39 31.95 12.13
C THR A 96 -5.04 32.32 12.71
N GLU A 97 -4.85 32.01 13.99
CA GLU A 97 -3.53 31.92 14.61
C GLU A 97 -2.59 31.26 13.59
N LYS A 98 -1.55 31.98 13.14
CA LYS A 98 -0.61 31.51 12.12
C LYS A 98 0.26 30.41 12.70
N THR A 99 -0.33 29.22 12.84
CA THR A 99 0.37 28.04 13.31
C THR A 99 1.18 27.45 12.15
N VAL A 100 2.36 26.91 12.47
CA VAL A 100 3.23 26.24 11.50
C VAL A 100 2.49 25.15 10.70
N PRO A 101 1.66 24.27 11.32
CA PRO A 101 0.87 23.28 10.56
C PRO A 101 -0.11 23.90 9.56
N GLY A 102 -0.78 25.01 9.90
CA GLY A 102 -1.69 25.70 8.98
C GLY A 102 -0.98 26.38 7.81
N GLU A 103 0.24 26.89 8.03
CA GLU A 103 1.08 27.39 6.95
C GLU A 103 1.61 26.29 6.03
N LEU A 104 2.01 25.15 6.61
CA LEU A 104 2.41 23.97 5.86
C LEU A 104 1.26 23.48 4.97
N GLU A 105 0.04 23.42 5.49
CA GLU A 105 -1.14 23.01 4.72
C GLU A 105 -1.33 23.86 3.47
N ARG A 106 -1.32 25.20 3.62
CA ARG A 106 -1.45 26.13 2.50
C ARG A 106 -0.35 25.96 1.45
N LYS A 107 0.88 25.66 1.87
CA LYS A 107 2.01 25.46 0.95
C LYS A 107 1.96 24.09 0.27
N TRP A 108 1.63 23.03 1.00
CA TRP A 108 1.45 21.69 0.43
C TRP A 108 0.27 21.61 -0.52
N ALA A 109 -0.81 22.38 -0.30
CA ALA A 109 -1.89 22.52 -1.27
C ALA A 109 -1.39 23.06 -2.62
N LYS A 110 -0.54 24.10 -2.60
CA LYS A 110 0.10 24.65 -3.81
C LYS A 110 1.03 23.66 -4.48
N ILE A 111 1.82 22.90 -3.71
CA ILE A 111 2.68 21.85 -4.25
C ILE A 111 1.82 20.76 -4.91
N ARG A 112 0.78 20.28 -4.21
CA ARG A 112 -0.15 19.26 -4.72
C ARG A 112 -0.85 19.69 -6.01
N ALA A 113 -1.23 20.96 -6.13
CA ALA A 113 -1.85 21.49 -7.35
C ALA A 113 -0.95 21.31 -8.58
N VAL A 114 0.37 21.45 -8.43
CA VAL A 114 1.35 21.17 -9.51
C VAL A 114 1.37 19.69 -9.91
N PHE A 115 0.81 18.75 -9.15
CA PHE A 115 0.77 17.36 -9.59
C PHE A 115 -0.61 16.96 -10.16
N HIS A 116 -1.67 17.67 -9.78
CA HIS A 116 -3.05 17.20 -9.97
C HIS A 116 -4.02 18.20 -10.60
N ASP A 117 -3.77 19.50 -10.51
CA ASP A 117 -4.70 20.52 -10.99
C ASP A 117 -4.14 21.13 -12.28
N TRP A 118 -4.58 20.61 -13.42
CA TRP A 118 -4.07 20.99 -14.73
C TRP A 118 -5.18 21.21 -15.74
N ASP A 119 -4.98 22.23 -16.57
CA ASP A 119 -5.76 22.50 -17.78
C ASP A 119 -5.08 21.81 -18.97
N GLU A 120 -5.82 20.97 -19.71
CA GLU A 120 -5.30 20.18 -20.83
C GLU A 120 -4.71 21.07 -21.94
N GLU A 121 -5.10 22.35 -22.00
CA GLU A 121 -4.65 23.30 -23.01
C GLU A 121 -3.23 23.88 -22.75
N GLN A 122 -2.68 23.74 -21.53
CA GLN A 122 -1.46 24.46 -21.14
C GLN A 122 -0.13 23.81 -21.57
N GLY A 123 -0.13 22.56 -22.03
CA GLY A 123 1.03 21.87 -22.65
C GLY A 123 2.33 21.70 -21.84
N ASP A 124 2.49 22.36 -20.69
CA ASP A 124 3.74 22.43 -19.90
C ASP A 124 3.68 21.63 -18.59
N ARG A 125 2.72 20.71 -18.48
CA ARG A 125 2.44 19.94 -17.27
C ARG A 125 3.64 19.12 -16.82
N GLU A 126 4.18 18.30 -17.72
CA GLU A 126 5.25 17.36 -17.40
C GLU A 126 6.50 18.08 -16.90
N LYS A 127 6.86 19.19 -17.56
CA LYS A 127 8.01 20.00 -17.16
C LYS A 127 7.82 20.64 -15.78
N LYS A 128 6.65 21.22 -15.50
CA LYS A 128 6.37 21.81 -14.18
C LYS A 128 6.37 20.77 -13.06
N MET A 129 5.84 19.58 -13.33
CA MET A 129 5.92 18.44 -12.40
C MET A 129 7.37 18.03 -12.15
N ASP A 130 8.17 17.92 -13.21
CA ASP A 130 9.58 17.52 -13.14
C ASP A 130 10.48 18.56 -12.46
N ASP A 131 10.21 19.85 -12.65
CA ASP A 131 10.87 20.97 -11.96
C ASP A 131 10.53 20.99 -10.46
N MET A 132 9.25 20.77 -10.10
CA MET A 132 8.83 20.67 -8.71
C MET A 132 9.44 19.44 -8.02
N ALA A 133 9.46 18.30 -8.71
CA ALA A 133 10.09 17.07 -8.24
C ALA A 133 11.59 17.29 -7.97
N GLU A 134 12.30 17.95 -8.89
CA GLU A 134 13.72 18.29 -8.70
C GLU A 134 13.93 19.09 -7.42
N LEU A 135 13.13 20.13 -7.18
CA LEU A 135 13.27 20.96 -5.99
C LEU A 135 12.96 20.19 -4.70
N LEU A 136 11.88 19.40 -4.69
CA LEU A 136 11.50 18.60 -3.51
C LEU A 136 12.60 17.62 -3.09
N LEU A 137 13.24 16.95 -4.06
CA LEU A 137 14.34 16.02 -3.82
C LEU A 137 15.65 16.74 -3.49
N ARG A 138 15.98 17.81 -4.22
CA ARG A 138 17.22 18.58 -4.01
C ARG A 138 17.30 19.19 -2.61
N TYR A 139 16.17 19.67 -2.08
CA TYR A 139 16.09 20.19 -0.72
C TYR A 139 15.69 19.14 0.32
N ARG A 140 15.57 17.87 -0.08
CA ARG A 140 15.18 16.74 0.79
C ARG A 140 13.87 16.96 1.55
N VAL A 141 13.00 17.82 1.02
CA VAL A 141 11.71 18.16 1.63
C VAL A 141 10.80 16.93 1.65
N LEU A 142 10.85 16.12 0.60
CA LEU A 142 10.06 14.90 0.51
C LEU A 142 10.54 13.85 1.52
N GLU A 143 11.84 13.65 1.71
CA GLU A 143 12.32 12.72 2.75
C GLU A 143 12.00 13.23 4.17
N LYS A 144 12.24 14.53 4.44
CA LYS A 144 11.96 15.13 5.76
C LYS A 144 10.49 14.99 6.15
N VAL A 145 9.56 15.29 5.24
CA VAL A 145 8.12 15.26 5.55
C VAL A 145 7.61 13.84 5.83
N LEU A 146 8.26 12.80 5.28
CA LEU A 146 7.89 11.40 5.47
C LEU A 146 8.40 10.80 6.80
N MET A 147 9.28 11.50 7.52
CA MET A 147 9.78 11.01 8.81
C MET A 147 8.63 10.93 9.83
N PRO A 148 8.53 9.86 10.65
CA PRO A 148 7.36 9.64 11.51
C PRO A 148 7.09 10.80 12.49
N LYS A 149 8.15 11.41 13.04
CA LYS A 149 8.05 12.55 13.95
C LYS A 149 7.49 13.82 13.29
N VAL A 150 7.73 13.99 11.99
CA VAL A 150 7.26 15.13 11.20
C VAL A 150 5.84 14.85 10.72
N LEU A 151 5.64 13.72 10.05
CA LEU A 151 4.35 13.33 9.48
C LEU A 151 3.24 13.28 10.55
N GLY A 152 3.57 12.83 11.77
CA GLY A 152 2.63 12.79 12.89
C GLY A 152 2.19 14.14 13.44
N GLN A 153 2.89 15.24 13.11
CA GLN A 153 2.54 16.60 13.53
C GLN A 153 1.81 17.40 12.45
N LEU A 154 1.69 16.84 11.25
CA LEU A 154 0.99 17.48 10.14
C LEU A 154 -0.53 17.38 10.32
N THR A 155 -1.25 18.35 9.77
CA THR A 155 -2.70 18.30 9.71
C THR A 155 -3.19 17.10 8.88
N PHE A 156 -4.45 16.74 9.03
CA PHE A 156 -5.07 15.69 8.22
C PHE A 156 -4.94 15.98 6.72
N GLU A 157 -5.29 17.19 6.28
CA GLU A 157 -5.21 17.58 4.87
C GLU A 157 -3.77 17.63 4.35
N THR A 158 -2.82 18.15 5.14
CA THR A 158 -1.40 18.17 4.73
C THR A 158 -0.89 16.76 4.45
N ARG A 159 -1.22 15.77 5.28
CA ARG A 159 -0.82 14.36 5.06
C ARG A 159 -1.39 13.80 3.76
N LYS A 160 -2.65 14.11 3.46
CA LYS A 160 -3.30 13.74 2.20
C LYS A 160 -2.60 14.37 1.00
N TYR A 161 -2.22 15.65 1.09
CA TYR A 161 -1.45 16.31 0.03
C TYR A 161 -0.08 15.68 -0.16
N VAL A 162 0.63 15.34 0.92
CA VAL A 162 1.91 14.62 0.87
C VAL A 162 1.74 13.26 0.18
N GLY A 163 0.73 12.47 0.55
CA GLY A 163 0.48 11.18 -0.10
C GLY A 163 0.13 11.30 -1.58
N ASN A 164 -0.61 12.34 -1.98
CA ASN A 164 -0.92 12.63 -3.38
C ASN A 164 0.33 12.99 -4.20
N VAL A 165 1.25 13.75 -3.61
CA VAL A 165 2.54 14.08 -4.23
C VAL A 165 3.43 12.84 -4.30
N PHE A 166 3.53 12.07 -3.21
CA PHE A 166 4.27 10.81 -3.17
C PHE A 166 3.82 9.85 -4.27
N ARG A 167 2.50 9.66 -4.41
CA ARG A 167 1.92 8.84 -5.48
C ARG A 167 2.30 9.33 -6.88
N ALA A 168 2.27 10.64 -7.12
CA ALA A 168 2.66 11.19 -8.41
C ALA A 168 4.16 10.97 -8.68
N MET A 169 5.01 11.15 -7.67
CA MET A 169 6.45 10.90 -7.75
C MET A 169 6.75 9.43 -8.06
N THR A 170 6.04 8.48 -7.44
CA THR A 170 6.21 7.04 -7.71
C THR A 170 5.67 6.67 -9.09
N VAL A 171 4.39 6.93 -9.38
CA VAL A 171 3.71 6.53 -10.62
C VAL A 171 4.46 7.02 -11.88
N HIS A 172 4.95 8.26 -11.86
CA HIS A 172 5.69 8.83 -12.99
C HIS A 172 7.21 8.63 -12.91
N ASN A 173 7.71 7.96 -11.86
CA ASN A 173 9.13 7.83 -11.51
C ASN A 173 9.92 9.14 -11.72
N LEU A 174 9.38 10.25 -11.22
CA LEU A 174 9.96 11.58 -11.48
C LEU A 174 11.35 11.66 -10.88
N ARG A 175 12.32 12.11 -11.69
CA ARG A 175 13.73 12.27 -11.28
C ARG A 175 14.35 11.01 -10.64
N GLY A 176 13.90 9.81 -11.03
CA GLY A 176 14.42 8.55 -10.51
C GLY A 176 14.04 8.29 -9.05
N PHE A 177 12.83 8.67 -8.66
CA PHE A 177 12.37 8.55 -7.28
C PHE A 177 12.32 7.10 -6.78
N ILE A 178 12.00 6.14 -7.66
CA ILE A 178 11.99 4.71 -7.31
C ILE A 178 13.41 4.23 -6.99
N GLU A 179 14.40 4.64 -7.79
CA GLU A 179 15.81 4.35 -7.54
C GLU A 179 16.27 4.96 -6.22
N LEU A 180 15.88 6.20 -5.93
CA LEU A 180 16.18 6.88 -4.66
C LEU A 180 15.61 6.12 -3.45
N ILE A 181 14.36 5.63 -3.51
CA ILE A 181 13.78 4.81 -2.44
C ILE A 181 14.57 3.51 -2.29
N GLY A 182 15.01 2.90 -3.39
CA GLY A 182 15.82 1.69 -3.37
C GLY A 182 17.18 1.90 -2.71
N GLU A 183 17.84 3.02 -2.96
CA GLU A 183 19.10 3.41 -2.31
C GLU A 183 18.90 3.81 -0.83
N ARG A 184 17.67 4.17 -0.45
CA ARG A 184 17.32 4.66 0.89
C ARG A 184 16.09 3.92 1.45
N PRO A 185 16.22 2.62 1.77
CA PRO A 185 15.11 1.81 2.26
C PRO A 185 14.51 2.29 3.59
N ASP A 186 15.22 3.19 4.29
CA ASP A 186 14.73 3.90 5.47
C ASP A 186 13.37 4.58 5.23
N ILE A 187 13.12 5.08 4.01
CA ILE A 187 11.84 5.68 3.63
C ILE A 187 10.69 4.68 3.84
N MET A 188 10.83 3.45 3.33
CA MET A 188 9.80 2.42 3.52
C MET A 188 9.68 2.01 4.99
N ARG A 189 10.79 1.98 5.74
CA ARG A 189 10.75 1.71 7.18
C ARG A 189 9.96 2.77 7.94
N TRP A 190 10.19 4.06 7.65
CA TRP A 190 9.44 5.16 8.25
C TRP A 190 7.95 5.08 7.95
N LEU A 191 7.57 4.70 6.73
CA LEU A 191 6.16 4.48 6.39
C LEU A 191 5.56 3.35 7.24
N VAL A 192 6.28 2.25 7.47
CA VAL A 192 5.81 1.18 8.38
C VAL A 192 5.69 1.69 9.82
N GLU A 193 6.64 2.50 10.28
CA GLU A 193 6.56 3.12 11.61
C GLU A 193 5.38 4.08 11.76
N GLY A 194 4.87 4.63 10.66
CA GLY A 194 3.64 5.42 10.62
C GLY A 194 2.41 4.67 11.14
N TYR A 195 2.39 3.34 11.15
CA TYR A 195 1.31 2.55 11.78
C TYR A 195 1.30 2.64 13.31
N LYS A 196 2.35 3.18 13.96
CA LYS A 196 2.36 3.44 15.41
C LYS A 196 1.39 4.55 15.81
N ASN A 197 0.99 5.40 14.86
CA ASN A 197 0.03 6.48 15.07
C ASN A 197 -1.18 6.27 14.14
N ASN A 198 -2.37 6.17 14.72
CA ASN A 198 -3.60 5.91 13.97
C ASN A 198 -3.90 6.97 12.92
N ASP A 199 -3.52 8.23 13.16
CA ASP A 199 -3.79 9.32 12.23
C ASP A 199 -2.88 9.26 10.98
N THR A 200 -1.72 8.60 11.07
CA THR A 200 -0.77 8.44 9.95
C THR A 200 -0.84 7.07 9.29
N ALA A 201 -1.39 6.07 9.96
CA ALA A 201 -1.35 4.68 9.51
C ALA A 201 -1.86 4.46 8.09
N LEU A 202 -3.06 4.97 7.76
CA LEU A 202 -3.69 4.74 6.45
C LEU A 202 -2.96 5.45 5.31
N ILE A 203 -2.45 6.66 5.54
CA ILE A 203 -1.72 7.39 4.50
C ILE A 203 -0.36 6.73 4.24
N CYS A 204 0.33 6.28 5.29
CA CYS A 204 1.56 5.50 5.17
C CYS A 204 1.32 4.16 4.48
N GLY A 205 0.23 3.47 4.82
CA GLY A 205 -0.19 2.24 4.18
C GLY A 205 -0.42 2.42 2.68
N SER A 206 -1.04 3.53 2.27
CA SER A 206 -1.21 3.87 0.85
C SER A 206 0.12 4.10 0.13
N MET A 207 1.04 4.84 0.73
CA MET A 207 2.36 5.10 0.15
C MET A 207 3.21 3.82 0.05
N LEU A 208 3.11 2.90 1.02
CA LEU A 208 3.74 1.57 0.94
C LEU A 208 3.20 0.76 -0.23
N ARG A 209 1.87 0.75 -0.44
CA ARG A 209 1.27 0.07 -1.59
C ARG A 209 1.83 0.59 -2.91
N ASP A 210 2.00 1.90 -3.03
CA ASP A 210 2.58 2.52 -4.23
C ASP A 210 4.05 2.10 -4.44
N CYS A 211 4.82 1.88 -3.36
CA CYS A 211 6.16 1.31 -3.46
C CYS A 211 6.13 -0.16 -3.92
N PHE A 212 5.18 -0.96 -3.43
CA PHE A 212 5.10 -2.40 -3.70
C PHE A 212 4.59 -2.76 -5.10
N GLU A 213 4.20 -1.76 -5.92
CA GLU A 213 4.00 -1.94 -7.36
C GLU A 213 5.31 -2.18 -8.12
N TYR A 214 6.46 -1.81 -7.52
CA TYR A 214 7.77 -1.93 -8.11
C TYR A 214 8.52 -3.13 -7.54
N GLN A 215 8.87 -4.07 -8.42
CA GLN A 215 9.53 -5.32 -8.05
C GLN A 215 10.81 -5.08 -7.25
N THR A 216 11.61 -4.10 -7.63
CA THR A 216 12.86 -3.76 -6.93
C THR A 216 12.61 -3.35 -5.47
N LEU A 217 11.64 -2.47 -5.23
CA LEU A 217 11.34 -1.98 -3.88
C LEU A 217 10.70 -3.06 -3.02
N MET A 218 9.79 -3.86 -3.58
CA MET A 218 9.24 -5.02 -2.88
C MET A 218 10.35 -5.98 -2.44
N MET A 219 11.29 -6.30 -3.33
CA MET A 219 12.37 -7.24 -3.01
C MET A 219 13.32 -6.68 -1.95
N ILE A 220 13.65 -5.39 -1.99
CA ILE A 220 14.42 -4.72 -0.93
C ILE A 220 13.65 -4.80 0.39
N PHE A 221 12.35 -4.49 0.40
CA PHE A 221 11.53 -4.55 1.61
C PHE A 221 11.51 -5.95 2.22
N LEU A 222 11.31 -6.98 1.41
CA LEU A 222 11.19 -8.36 1.88
C LEU A 222 12.53 -8.96 2.35
N ASN A 223 13.65 -8.60 1.73
CA ASN A 223 14.96 -9.13 2.08
C ASN A 223 15.66 -8.33 3.19
N ASP A 224 15.54 -7.00 3.17
CA ASP A 224 16.39 -6.13 3.99
C ASP A 224 15.61 -5.48 5.15
N LEU A 225 14.28 -5.42 5.08
CA LEU A 225 13.42 -4.81 6.09
C LEU A 225 12.58 -5.86 6.85
N GLU A 226 13.23 -6.95 7.24
CA GLU A 226 12.63 -8.07 7.97
C GLU A 226 11.76 -7.65 9.18
N PRO A 227 12.24 -6.75 10.08
CA PRO A 227 11.47 -6.32 11.24
C PRO A 227 10.25 -5.48 10.85
N ALA A 228 10.34 -4.73 9.76
CA ALA A 228 9.23 -3.91 9.26
C ALA A 228 8.12 -4.79 8.68
N PHE A 229 8.49 -5.86 7.97
CA PHE A 229 7.54 -6.86 7.49
C PHE A 229 6.80 -7.55 8.65
N GLU A 230 7.51 -7.99 9.69
CA GLU A 230 6.89 -8.60 10.88
C GLU A 230 6.00 -7.62 11.64
N TYR A 231 6.39 -6.34 11.67
CA TYR A 231 5.59 -5.32 12.30
C TYR A 231 4.22 -5.16 11.62
N LEU A 232 4.11 -5.32 10.30
CA LEU A 232 2.80 -5.32 9.63
C LEU A 232 1.89 -6.44 10.15
N PHE A 233 2.42 -7.65 10.38
CA PHE A 233 1.64 -8.75 10.97
C PHE A 233 1.20 -8.43 12.40
N LYS A 234 2.10 -7.82 13.18
CA LYS A 234 1.79 -7.35 14.53
C LYS A 234 0.63 -6.34 14.50
N VAL A 235 0.68 -5.37 13.59
CA VAL A 235 -0.40 -4.39 13.41
C VAL A 235 -1.71 -5.08 13.06
N THR A 236 -1.72 -6.01 12.10
CA THR A 236 -2.91 -6.78 11.71
C THR A 236 -3.53 -7.57 12.87
N MET A 237 -2.71 -8.04 13.82
CA MET A 237 -3.17 -8.82 14.96
C MET A 237 -3.64 -7.96 16.14
N GLU A 238 -2.92 -6.89 16.45
CA GLU A 238 -3.04 -6.20 17.73
C GLU A 238 -3.74 -4.84 17.64
N ASN A 239 -3.82 -4.22 16.46
CA ASN A 239 -4.41 -2.88 16.36
C ASN A 239 -5.94 -2.93 16.52
N SER A 240 -6.46 -2.10 17.42
CA SER A 240 -7.88 -2.02 17.73
C SER A 240 -8.72 -1.36 16.63
N ASN A 241 -8.09 -0.57 15.75
CA ASN A 241 -8.75 0.04 14.61
C ASN A 241 -8.78 -0.97 13.45
N PHE A 242 -9.99 -1.39 13.10
CA PHE A 242 -10.23 -2.37 12.04
C PHE A 242 -9.64 -1.96 10.69
N ASP A 243 -9.82 -0.70 10.28
CA ASP A 243 -9.38 -0.22 8.97
C ASP A 243 -7.85 -0.27 8.87
N ILE A 244 -7.15 0.04 9.97
CA ILE A 244 -5.69 -0.02 10.05
C ILE A 244 -5.18 -1.47 9.96
N SER A 245 -5.80 -2.38 10.72
CA SER A 245 -5.44 -3.80 10.70
C SER A 245 -5.67 -4.43 9.32
N ALA A 246 -6.78 -4.09 8.66
CA ALA A 246 -7.10 -4.51 7.31
C ALA A 246 -6.12 -3.92 6.28
N ASP A 247 -5.80 -2.63 6.40
CA ASP A 247 -4.84 -1.95 5.52
C ASP A 247 -3.43 -2.58 5.60
N ALA A 248 -2.96 -2.93 6.81
CA ALA A 248 -1.71 -3.66 7.00
C ALA A 248 -1.75 -5.05 6.33
N LEU A 249 -2.87 -5.78 6.44
CA LEU A 249 -3.03 -7.08 5.80
C LEU A 249 -3.09 -6.99 4.27
N ILE A 250 -3.67 -5.92 3.73
CA ILE A 250 -3.61 -5.64 2.28
C ILE A 250 -2.15 -5.46 1.86
N ASN A 251 -1.36 -4.68 2.59
CA ASN A 251 0.07 -4.50 2.30
C ASN A 251 0.86 -5.83 2.36
N ILE A 252 0.61 -6.67 3.37
CA ILE A 252 1.18 -8.03 3.44
C ILE A 252 0.80 -8.86 2.21
N SER A 253 -0.48 -8.83 1.83
CA SER A 253 -0.99 -9.58 0.68
C SER A 253 -0.29 -9.13 -0.60
N ARG A 254 -0.18 -7.82 -0.82
CA ARG A 254 0.49 -7.27 -2.01
C ARG A 254 1.95 -7.70 -2.11
N LEU A 255 2.71 -7.62 -1.00
CA LEU A 255 4.09 -8.08 -0.94
C LEU A 255 4.23 -9.55 -1.36
N LEU A 256 3.26 -10.39 -1.01
CA LEU A 256 3.32 -11.82 -1.26
C LEU A 256 2.74 -12.25 -2.62
N THR A 257 1.89 -11.43 -3.24
CA THR A 257 1.12 -11.85 -4.44
C THR A 257 1.32 -11.01 -5.69
N VAL A 258 1.91 -9.80 -5.63
CA VAL A 258 2.04 -8.93 -6.82
C VAL A 258 3.13 -9.41 -7.79
N HIS A 259 4.33 -9.75 -7.30
CA HIS A 259 5.48 -10.16 -8.12
C HIS A 259 5.86 -11.63 -7.91
N LYS A 260 4.88 -12.52 -8.09
CA LYS A 260 4.94 -13.96 -7.77
C LYS A 260 6.21 -14.68 -8.24
N LYS A 261 6.72 -14.33 -9.44
CA LYS A 261 7.92 -14.95 -10.04
C LYS A 261 9.19 -14.76 -9.20
N VAL A 262 9.33 -13.64 -8.50
CA VAL A 262 10.49 -13.39 -7.63
C VAL A 262 10.18 -13.73 -6.17
N THR A 263 8.92 -13.58 -5.77
CA THR A 263 8.49 -13.89 -4.39
C THR A 263 8.53 -15.38 -4.08
N VAL A 264 8.39 -16.27 -5.06
CA VAL A 264 8.42 -17.73 -4.84
C VAL A 264 9.73 -18.22 -4.21
N GLU A 265 10.88 -17.71 -4.65
CA GLU A 265 12.18 -18.10 -4.10
C GLU A 265 12.29 -17.69 -2.63
N LEU A 266 11.78 -16.50 -2.30
CA LEU A 266 11.72 -16.01 -0.93
C LEU A 266 10.77 -16.84 -0.07
N LEU A 267 9.58 -17.17 -0.59
CA LEU A 267 8.59 -17.99 0.11
C LEU A 267 9.13 -19.38 0.46
N ASP A 268 9.96 -19.97 -0.42
CA ASP A 268 10.58 -21.27 -0.16
C ASP A 268 11.75 -21.15 0.84
N LYS A 269 12.64 -20.16 0.64
CA LYS A 269 13.79 -19.90 1.51
C LYS A 269 13.40 -19.54 2.94
N SER A 270 12.37 -18.70 3.09
CA SER A 270 11.89 -18.17 4.38
C SER A 270 10.56 -18.78 4.81
N PHE A 271 10.27 -20.00 4.35
CA PHE A 271 8.99 -20.67 4.52
C PHE A 271 8.50 -20.70 5.97
N ASP A 272 9.31 -21.23 6.89
CA ASP A 272 8.88 -21.46 8.28
C ASP A 272 8.52 -20.14 8.97
N ARG A 273 9.25 -19.07 8.64
CA ARG A 273 9.02 -17.73 9.17
C ARG A 273 7.73 -17.13 8.60
N ILE A 274 7.58 -17.05 7.28
CA ILE A 274 6.42 -16.41 6.63
C ILE A 274 5.14 -17.18 6.94
N PHE A 275 5.15 -18.51 6.81
CA PHE A 275 3.96 -19.32 7.09
C PHE A 275 3.69 -19.45 8.59
N GLY A 276 4.71 -19.31 9.45
CA GLY A 276 4.51 -19.13 10.89
C GLY A 276 3.68 -17.88 11.21
N LEU A 277 4.02 -16.75 10.60
CA LEU A 277 3.29 -15.49 10.74
C LEU A 277 1.85 -15.60 10.18
N LEU A 278 1.68 -16.16 8.98
CA LEU A 278 0.35 -16.37 8.37
C LEU A 278 -0.52 -17.30 9.23
N ASN A 279 0.04 -18.39 9.75
CA ASN A 279 -0.67 -19.28 10.67
C ASN A 279 -1.05 -18.58 11.97
N GLY A 280 -0.24 -17.64 12.47
CA GLY A 280 -0.60 -16.76 13.57
C GLY A 280 -1.89 -15.98 13.30
N LEU A 281 -2.04 -15.40 12.10
CA LEU A 281 -3.26 -14.69 11.70
C LEU A 281 -4.50 -15.60 11.70
N LEU A 282 -4.35 -16.87 11.35
CA LEU A 282 -5.44 -17.86 11.39
C LEU A 282 -5.94 -18.16 12.81
N THR A 283 -5.14 -17.87 13.83
CA THR A 283 -5.51 -18.02 15.25
C THR A 283 -6.10 -16.75 15.86
N SER A 284 -6.18 -15.65 15.11
CA SER A 284 -6.71 -14.38 15.60
C SER A 284 -8.14 -14.51 16.11
N GLU A 285 -8.48 -13.81 17.19
CA GLU A 285 -9.87 -13.70 17.65
C GLU A 285 -10.72 -12.89 16.65
N ASN A 286 -10.08 -12.00 15.88
CA ASN A 286 -10.74 -11.17 14.88
C ASN A 286 -11.19 -12.02 13.68
N TYR A 287 -12.51 -12.09 13.49
CA TYR A 287 -13.15 -12.82 12.39
C TYR A 287 -12.65 -12.40 11.01
N ALA A 288 -12.53 -11.10 10.76
CA ALA A 288 -12.14 -10.58 9.45
C ALA A 288 -10.67 -10.87 9.14
N THR A 289 -9.79 -10.72 10.15
CA THR A 289 -8.37 -11.11 10.03
C THR A 289 -8.25 -12.58 9.65
N ARG A 290 -8.99 -13.48 10.32
CA ARG A 290 -9.01 -14.91 9.97
C ARG A 290 -9.48 -15.17 8.54
N ARG A 291 -10.55 -14.51 8.09
CA ARG A 291 -11.05 -14.69 6.71
C ARG A 291 -10.03 -14.21 5.67
N GLN A 292 -9.52 -12.99 5.82
CA GLN A 292 -8.56 -12.44 4.86
C GLN A 292 -7.25 -13.25 4.84
N ALA A 293 -6.77 -13.73 5.99
CA ALA A 293 -5.62 -14.61 6.06
C ALA A 293 -5.86 -15.97 5.39
N LEU A 294 -7.04 -16.57 5.55
CA LEU A 294 -7.40 -17.81 4.84
C LEU A 294 -7.46 -17.62 3.33
N GLN A 295 -8.02 -16.49 2.86
CA GLN A 295 -8.08 -16.16 1.44
C GLN A 295 -6.67 -15.99 0.85
N LEU A 296 -5.81 -15.23 1.53
CA LEU A 296 -4.41 -15.08 1.13
C LEU A 296 -3.67 -16.43 1.12
N LEU A 297 -3.83 -17.24 2.16
CA LEU A 297 -3.22 -18.57 2.22
C LEU A 297 -3.72 -19.45 1.06
N SER A 298 -5.01 -19.45 0.78
CA SER A 298 -5.57 -20.21 -0.34
C SER A 298 -5.02 -19.74 -1.67
N GLU A 299 -4.91 -18.42 -1.89
CA GLU A 299 -4.32 -17.88 -3.12
C GLU A 299 -2.87 -18.32 -3.29
N LEU A 300 -2.05 -18.18 -2.24
CA LEU A 300 -0.64 -18.54 -2.26
C LEU A 300 -0.44 -20.03 -2.56
N LEU A 301 -1.25 -20.91 -1.97
CA LEU A 301 -1.12 -22.36 -2.15
C LEU A 301 -1.69 -22.87 -3.48
N LEU A 302 -2.69 -22.19 -4.06
CA LEU A 302 -3.28 -22.60 -5.33
C LEU A 302 -2.52 -22.08 -6.54
N ASP A 303 -1.63 -21.08 -6.37
CA ASP A 303 -0.83 -20.57 -7.46
C ASP A 303 0.18 -21.62 -7.96
N PRO A 304 0.18 -21.99 -9.25
CA PRO A 304 1.09 -23.01 -9.78
C PRO A 304 2.57 -22.66 -9.62
N ILE A 305 2.94 -21.38 -9.58
CA ILE A 305 4.33 -20.95 -9.36
C ILE A 305 4.80 -21.39 -7.97
N ASN A 306 3.91 -21.42 -6.98
CA ASN A 306 4.22 -21.75 -5.59
C ASN A 306 4.12 -23.27 -5.32
N PHE A 307 4.30 -24.13 -6.32
CA PHE A 307 4.13 -25.57 -6.15
C PHE A 307 5.01 -26.17 -5.03
N SER A 308 6.30 -25.79 -4.95
CA SER A 308 7.21 -26.29 -3.90
C SER A 308 6.74 -25.88 -2.50
N VAL A 309 6.39 -24.60 -2.35
CA VAL A 309 5.84 -23.99 -1.14
C VAL A 309 4.54 -24.70 -0.74
N MET A 310 3.64 -24.93 -1.69
CA MET A 310 2.39 -25.64 -1.46
C MET A 310 2.63 -27.06 -0.97
N GLN A 311 3.50 -27.82 -1.64
CA GLN A 311 3.85 -29.19 -1.25
C GLN A 311 4.41 -29.24 0.19
N ARG A 312 5.27 -28.29 0.56
CA ARG A 312 5.81 -28.20 1.92
C ARG A 312 4.72 -27.88 2.95
N TYR A 313 3.83 -26.93 2.63
CA TYR A 313 2.73 -26.55 3.53
C TYR A 313 1.74 -27.70 3.79
N VAL A 314 1.34 -28.41 2.74
CA VAL A 314 0.34 -29.49 2.84
C VAL A 314 0.89 -30.80 3.40
N SER A 315 2.21 -30.91 3.54
CA SER A 315 2.88 -32.05 4.18
C SER A 315 2.91 -31.94 5.71
N SER A 316 2.51 -30.81 6.29
CA SER A 316 2.53 -30.58 7.73
C SER A 316 1.21 -31.00 8.40
N ARG A 317 1.29 -31.97 9.33
CA ARG A 317 0.17 -32.38 10.19
C ARG A 317 -0.39 -31.22 11.01
N ASN A 318 0.45 -30.30 11.48
CA ASN A 318 0.02 -29.16 12.29
C ASN A 318 -0.81 -28.17 11.46
N ASN A 319 -0.39 -27.91 10.22
CA ASN A 319 -1.14 -27.06 9.30
C ASN A 319 -2.51 -27.67 8.98
N LEU A 320 -2.57 -28.98 8.70
CA LEU A 320 -3.84 -29.68 8.47
C LEU A 320 -4.76 -29.57 9.70
N LYS A 321 -4.22 -29.82 10.91
CA LYS A 321 -4.99 -29.72 12.16
C LYS A 321 -5.58 -28.32 12.33
N GLN A 322 -4.80 -27.26 12.08
CA GLN A 322 -5.26 -25.88 12.18
C GLN A 322 -6.43 -25.60 11.23
N VAL A 323 -6.30 -26.01 9.96
CA VAL A 323 -7.35 -25.85 8.95
C VAL A 323 -8.61 -26.65 9.33
N MET A 324 -8.45 -27.89 9.83
CA MET A 324 -9.58 -28.71 10.29
C MET A 324 -10.31 -28.11 11.50
N LEU A 325 -9.64 -27.35 12.36
CA LEU A 325 -10.30 -26.61 13.44
C LEU A 325 -11.15 -25.47 12.87
N LEU A 326 -10.64 -24.74 11.88
CA LEU A 326 -11.39 -23.65 11.22
C LEU A 326 -12.63 -24.15 10.46
N LEU A 327 -12.64 -25.39 9.96
CA LEU A 327 -13.83 -26.03 9.39
C LEU A 327 -14.98 -26.22 10.41
N ARG A 328 -14.71 -26.08 11.71
CA ARG A 328 -15.71 -26.21 12.79
C ARG A 328 -16.25 -24.86 13.26
N GLU A 329 -15.77 -23.76 12.72
CA GLU A 329 -16.24 -22.42 13.07
C GLU A 329 -17.73 -22.27 12.76
N PRO A 330 -18.49 -21.48 13.54
CA PRO A 330 -19.92 -21.28 13.32
C PRO A 330 -20.22 -20.53 12.02
N SER A 331 -19.32 -19.65 11.58
CA SER A 331 -19.48 -18.87 10.34
C SER A 331 -19.31 -19.74 9.10
N GLU A 332 -20.35 -19.79 8.28
CA GLU A 332 -20.32 -20.50 6.99
C GLU A 332 -19.24 -19.95 6.06
N ALA A 333 -19.10 -18.63 5.98
CA ALA A 333 -18.13 -17.99 5.11
C ALA A 333 -16.67 -18.35 5.49
N LEU A 334 -16.36 -18.43 6.79
CA LEU A 334 -15.05 -18.86 7.26
C LEU A 334 -14.82 -20.35 6.96
N ARG A 335 -15.82 -21.20 7.21
CA ARG A 335 -15.73 -22.62 6.84
C ARG A 335 -15.48 -22.81 5.34
N MET A 336 -16.10 -21.99 4.49
CA MET A 336 -15.89 -22.02 3.03
C MET A 336 -14.44 -21.69 2.65
N ASP A 337 -13.84 -20.65 3.23
CA ASP A 337 -12.43 -20.34 2.95
C ASP A 337 -11.49 -21.43 3.49
N ALA A 338 -11.77 -21.95 4.69
CA ALA A 338 -11.01 -23.07 5.26
C ALA A 338 -11.14 -24.33 4.39
N PHE A 339 -12.30 -24.56 3.76
CA PHE A 339 -12.51 -25.64 2.82
C PHE A 339 -11.64 -25.50 1.56
N HIS A 340 -11.45 -24.28 1.03
CA HIS A 340 -10.56 -24.02 -0.10
C HIS A 340 -9.09 -24.35 0.19
N VAL A 341 -8.65 -24.22 1.44
CA VAL A 341 -7.32 -24.67 1.87
C VAL A 341 -7.31 -26.18 2.13
N PHE A 342 -8.33 -26.71 2.83
CA PHE A 342 -8.45 -28.14 3.16
C PHE A 342 -8.45 -29.04 1.92
N LYS A 343 -9.12 -28.63 0.84
CA LYS A 343 -9.18 -29.42 -0.39
C LYS A 343 -7.79 -29.70 -0.97
N ILE A 344 -6.83 -28.80 -0.78
CA ILE A 344 -5.45 -28.93 -1.28
C ILE A 344 -4.75 -30.09 -0.57
N PHE A 345 -4.95 -30.24 0.76
CA PHE A 345 -4.41 -31.36 1.53
C PHE A 345 -4.97 -32.70 1.05
N VAL A 346 -6.28 -32.79 0.84
CA VAL A 346 -6.94 -34.04 0.43
C VAL A 346 -6.63 -34.37 -1.02
N ALA A 347 -6.53 -33.37 -1.90
CA ALA A 347 -6.21 -33.54 -3.31
C ALA A 347 -4.73 -33.88 -3.57
N ASN A 348 -3.82 -33.58 -2.63
CA ASN A 348 -2.41 -33.91 -2.78
C ASN A 348 -2.21 -35.43 -2.99
N PRO A 349 -1.68 -35.89 -4.15
CA PRO A 349 -1.46 -37.31 -4.39
C PRO A 349 -0.35 -37.90 -3.50
N ASN A 350 0.61 -37.07 -3.08
CA ASN A 350 1.80 -37.47 -2.32
C ASN A 350 1.70 -36.94 -0.88
N LYS A 351 0.74 -37.45 -0.12
CA LYS A 351 0.55 -37.05 1.29
C LYS A 351 1.72 -37.54 2.14
N SER A 352 2.15 -36.75 3.11
CA SER A 352 3.06 -37.23 4.14
C SER A 352 2.35 -38.27 5.04
N PRO A 353 3.09 -39.23 5.64
CA PRO A 353 2.50 -40.24 6.51
C PRO A 353 1.69 -39.62 7.66
N GLU A 354 2.16 -38.52 8.26
CA GLU A 354 1.44 -37.90 9.39
C GLU A 354 0.13 -37.23 8.97
N VAL A 355 0.07 -36.70 7.75
CA VAL A 355 -1.14 -36.08 7.18
C VAL A 355 -2.14 -37.16 6.79
N GLU A 356 -1.69 -38.23 6.10
CA GLU A 356 -2.55 -39.35 5.71
C GLU A 356 -3.17 -40.02 6.93
N GLN A 357 -2.37 -40.34 7.95
CA GLN A 357 -2.86 -40.90 9.21
C GLN A 357 -3.90 -39.99 9.90
N LEU A 358 -3.71 -38.67 9.87
CA LEU A 358 -4.67 -37.74 10.48
C LEU A 358 -6.00 -37.73 9.72
N LEU A 359 -5.97 -37.78 8.38
CA LEU A 359 -7.18 -37.85 7.54
C LEU A 359 -7.91 -39.18 7.75
N VAL A 360 -7.20 -40.32 7.72
CA VAL A 360 -7.75 -41.66 7.96
C VAL A 360 -8.44 -41.75 9.31
N ARG A 361 -7.75 -41.30 10.38
CA ARG A 361 -8.30 -41.32 11.74
C ARG A 361 -9.59 -40.53 11.91
N ASN A 362 -9.79 -39.47 11.11
CA ASN A 362 -10.98 -38.62 11.15
C ASN A 362 -11.94 -38.86 9.97
N ARG A 363 -11.69 -39.90 9.16
CA ARG A 363 -12.32 -40.10 7.85
C ARG A 363 -13.84 -40.11 7.89
N GLU A 364 -14.44 -40.87 8.80
CA GLU A 364 -15.92 -40.97 8.89
C GLU A 364 -16.56 -39.61 9.17
N LYS A 365 -15.98 -38.83 10.09
CA LYS A 365 -16.45 -37.49 10.43
C LYS A 365 -16.24 -36.52 9.27
N LEU A 366 -15.09 -36.62 8.59
CA LEU A 366 -14.77 -35.81 7.41
C LEU A 366 -15.71 -36.13 6.24
N LEU A 367 -16.02 -37.40 5.99
CA LEU A 367 -16.96 -37.82 4.96
C LEU A 367 -18.37 -37.30 5.24
N ALA A 368 -18.85 -37.44 6.49
CA ALA A 368 -20.14 -36.91 6.90
C ALA A 368 -20.19 -35.38 6.71
N PHE A 369 -19.16 -34.67 7.17
CA PHE A 369 -19.04 -33.22 7.02
C PHE A 369 -19.01 -32.79 5.55
N VAL A 370 -18.05 -33.30 4.75
CA VAL A 370 -17.87 -32.90 3.35
C VAL A 370 -19.09 -33.26 2.51
N SER A 371 -19.74 -34.39 2.76
CA SER A 371 -20.97 -34.76 2.05
C SER A 371 -22.08 -33.73 2.29
N ASP A 372 -22.21 -33.24 3.52
CA ASP A 372 -23.22 -32.26 3.93
C ASP A 372 -22.86 -30.81 3.57
N PHE A 373 -21.57 -30.52 3.50
CA PHE A 373 -21.04 -29.18 3.29
C PHE A 373 -21.53 -28.57 1.98
N GLY A 374 -22.16 -27.39 2.08
CA GLY A 374 -22.67 -26.63 0.93
C GLY A 374 -23.66 -27.40 0.05
N LYS A 375 -24.45 -28.35 0.59
CA LYS A 375 -25.50 -29.06 -0.17
C LYS A 375 -26.54 -28.15 -0.81
N SER A 376 -26.79 -26.99 -0.24
CA SER A 376 -27.68 -25.95 -0.79
C SER A 376 -27.02 -25.09 -1.86
N ALA A 377 -25.71 -25.23 -2.09
CA ALA A 377 -25.00 -24.42 -3.08
C ALA A 377 -25.39 -24.82 -4.52
N SER A 378 -25.69 -23.83 -5.34
CA SER A 378 -26.02 -24.01 -6.77
C SER A 378 -24.80 -23.98 -7.69
N ASN A 379 -23.62 -23.65 -7.16
CA ASN A 379 -22.39 -23.56 -7.93
C ASN A 379 -21.89 -24.96 -8.33
N ARG A 380 -21.91 -25.23 -9.65
CA ARG A 380 -21.51 -26.53 -10.22
C ARG A 380 -20.06 -26.90 -9.92
N ASP A 381 -19.15 -25.94 -9.98
CA ASP A 381 -17.72 -26.18 -9.76
C ASP A 381 -17.48 -26.63 -8.31
N PHE A 382 -18.13 -25.98 -7.36
CA PHE A 382 -18.09 -26.37 -5.95
C PHE A 382 -18.64 -27.79 -5.72
N LEU A 383 -19.78 -28.13 -6.34
CA LEU A 383 -20.36 -29.48 -6.22
C LEU A 383 -19.43 -30.55 -6.80
N GLN A 384 -18.73 -30.23 -7.90
CA GLN A 384 -17.72 -31.12 -8.48
C GLN A 384 -16.51 -31.28 -7.56
N GLU A 385 -15.96 -30.19 -7.02
CA GLU A 385 -14.84 -30.23 -6.06
C GLU A 385 -15.19 -31.06 -4.82
N ARG A 386 -16.39 -30.87 -4.28
CA ARG A 386 -16.88 -31.64 -3.14
C ARG A 386 -16.99 -33.13 -3.47
N SER A 387 -17.52 -33.48 -4.64
CA SER A 387 -17.66 -34.88 -5.06
C SER A 387 -16.30 -35.56 -5.23
N LEU A 388 -15.31 -34.83 -5.78
CA LEU A 388 -13.93 -35.31 -5.89
C LEU A 388 -13.30 -35.54 -4.51
N LEU A 389 -13.57 -34.68 -3.53
CA LEU A 389 -13.07 -34.85 -2.16
C LEU A 389 -13.69 -36.05 -1.45
N VAL A 390 -15.01 -36.26 -1.59
CA VAL A 390 -15.67 -37.46 -1.05
C VAL A 390 -15.03 -38.71 -1.63
N PHE A 391 -14.88 -38.77 -2.95
CA PHE A 391 -14.22 -39.89 -3.63
C PHE A 391 -12.78 -40.11 -3.14
N ALA A 392 -12.00 -39.04 -2.98
CA ALA A 392 -10.63 -39.13 -2.48
C ALA A 392 -10.58 -39.70 -1.05
N LEU A 393 -11.45 -39.24 -0.16
CA LEU A 393 -11.54 -39.70 1.24
C LEU A 393 -12.02 -41.16 1.34
N GLU A 394 -12.97 -41.58 0.50
CA GLU A 394 -13.44 -42.97 0.44
C GLU A 394 -12.33 -43.93 -0.01
N ARG A 395 -11.52 -43.53 -1.00
CA ARG A 395 -10.42 -44.36 -1.50
C ARG A 395 -9.29 -44.56 -0.50
N MET A 396 -9.07 -43.61 0.42
CA MET A 396 -8.07 -43.79 1.50
C MET A 396 -8.43 -45.01 2.37
N ALA A 397 -9.73 -45.24 2.63
CA ALA A 397 -10.21 -46.39 3.41
C ALA A 397 -9.87 -47.75 2.79
N GLN A 398 -9.89 -47.82 1.46
CA GLN A 398 -9.63 -49.07 0.73
C GLN A 398 -8.15 -49.45 0.80
N LYS A 399 -7.25 -48.45 0.86
CA LYS A 399 -5.81 -48.69 1.01
C LYS A 399 -5.48 -49.24 2.39
N ASP A 400 -6.05 -48.67 3.46
CA ASP A 400 -5.83 -49.16 4.83
C ASP A 400 -6.31 -50.60 5.00
N ASN A 401 -7.53 -50.92 4.57
CA ASN A 401 -8.09 -52.27 4.65
C ASN A 401 -7.30 -53.31 3.83
N THR A 402 -6.58 -52.89 2.80
CA THR A 402 -5.73 -53.78 1.98
C THR A 402 -4.35 -53.94 2.59
N GLN A 403 -3.83 -52.93 3.29
CA GLN A 403 -2.56 -53.01 4.03
C GLN A 403 -2.69 -53.82 5.31
N GLU A 404 -3.80 -53.69 6.07
CA GLU A 404 -4.07 -54.53 7.24
C GLU A 404 -4.19 -56.03 6.86
N LYS A 405 -4.91 -56.34 5.77
CA LYS A 405 -5.06 -57.72 5.25
C LYS A 405 -3.79 -58.32 4.65
N ALA A 406 -2.75 -57.52 4.39
CA ALA A 406 -1.46 -57.99 3.87
C ALA A 406 -0.41 -58.15 4.98
N GLN A 407 -0.71 -57.68 6.19
CA GLN A 407 0.14 -57.81 7.39
C GLN A 407 -0.34 -58.91 8.35
N GLU A 408 -1.61 -59.35 8.22
CA GLU A 408 -2.13 -60.62 8.73
C GLU A 408 -1.77 -61.79 7.79
#